data_AF-A0A1B6GJZ5-F1
#
_entry.id   AF-A0A1B6GJZ5-F1
#
_cell.length_a   1.000
_cell.length_b   1.000
_cell.length_c   1.000
_cell.angle_alpha   90.00
_cell.angle_beta   90.00
_cell.angle_gamma   90.00
#
_symmetry.space_group_name_H-M   'P 1'
#
loop_
_entity.id
_entity.type
_entity.pdbx_description
1 polymer ?
#
loop_
_entity_poly.entity_id
_entity_poly.type
_entity_poly.pdbx_seq_one_letter_code
_entity_poly.pdbx_strand_id
1 'polypeptide(L)'
;NLMSERIKNLESENRELKVQIETLTKNHKLEKSSLFDELKQLKTKSYDTENQITFILSKIFTPGQVKTLLNPKKRVRWTNEDIACAISLRSVSAKAYRYLRNKLKYPLPALSSLRKWGSKFDCSPGILKQVLLILETYSKTMSEFEKLACLTFDE
;
A
#
# COMPACT_ATOMS: atom_id res chain seq x y z
N ASN A 1 -78.55 3.92 -2.09
CA ASN A 1 -77.87 3.32 -3.26
C ASN A 1 -76.43 2.98 -2.84
N LEU A 2 -76.25 1.82 -2.18
CA LEU A 2 -75.05 1.42 -1.42
C LEU A 2 -73.76 1.44 -2.27
N MET A 3 -73.91 1.13 -3.56
CA MET A 3 -72.82 1.09 -4.53
C MET A 3 -72.21 2.48 -4.79
N SER A 4 -73.03 3.53 -4.82
CA SER A 4 -72.56 4.91 -5.03
C SER A 4 -71.73 5.41 -3.84
N GLU A 5 -72.10 5.01 -2.62
CA GLU A 5 -71.39 5.35 -1.39
C GLU A 5 -70.04 4.63 -1.30
N ARG A 6 -70.00 3.35 -1.71
CA ARG A 6 -68.75 2.60 -1.83
C ARG A 6 -67.79 3.20 -2.85
N ILE A 7 -68.30 3.66 -4.00
CA ILE A 7 -67.49 4.32 -5.03
C ILE A 7 -66.87 5.62 -4.47
N LYS A 8 -67.66 6.46 -3.81
CA LYS A 8 -67.15 7.70 -3.18
C LYS A 8 -66.07 7.42 -2.13
N ASN A 9 -66.24 6.39 -1.31
CA ASN A 9 -65.23 6.02 -0.32
C ASN A 9 -63.93 5.54 -0.98
N LEU A 10 -64.02 4.68 -2.00
CA LEU A 10 -62.84 4.22 -2.75
C LEU A 10 -62.13 5.35 -3.51
N GLU A 11 -62.87 6.35 -4.01
CA GLU A 11 -62.28 7.55 -4.62
C GLU A 11 -61.56 8.42 -3.59
N SER A 12 -62.10 8.54 -2.38
CA SER A 12 -61.45 9.26 -1.28
C SER A 12 -60.15 8.57 -0.86
N GLU A 13 -60.18 7.26 -0.67
CA GLU A 13 -59.02 6.45 -0.29
C GLU A 13 -57.93 6.48 -1.37
N ASN A 14 -58.30 6.42 -2.65
CA ASN A 14 -57.35 6.58 -3.75
C ASN A 14 -56.70 7.97 -3.79
N ARG A 15 -57.43 9.02 -3.43
CA ARG A 15 -56.86 10.38 -3.32
C ARG A 15 -55.84 10.45 -2.19
N GLU A 16 -56.16 9.90 -1.02
CA GLU A 16 -55.25 9.84 0.12
C GLU A 16 -53.99 9.03 -0.19
N LEU A 17 -54.14 7.84 -0.78
CA LEU A 17 -53.01 7.00 -1.17
C LEU A 17 -52.08 7.69 -2.17
N LYS A 18 -52.62 8.46 -3.13
CA LYS A 18 -51.80 9.25 -4.06
C LYS A 18 -50.96 10.30 -3.34
N VAL A 19 -51.55 11.03 -2.40
CA VAL A 19 -50.84 12.03 -1.58
C VAL A 19 -49.76 11.37 -0.72
N GLN A 20 -50.03 10.21 -0.13
CA GLN A 20 -49.04 9.44 0.62
C GLN A 20 -47.86 8.99 -0.26
N ILE A 21 -48.13 8.53 -1.49
CA ILE A 21 -47.07 8.15 -2.44
C ILE A 21 -46.23 9.37 -2.85
N GLU A 22 -46.84 10.52 -3.13
CA GLU A 22 -46.11 11.75 -3.48
C GLU A 22 -45.23 12.25 -2.32
N THR A 23 -45.74 12.21 -1.09
CA THR A 23 -44.98 12.60 0.10
C THR A 23 -43.83 11.64 0.37
N LEU A 24 -44.07 10.32 0.31
CA LEU A 24 -43.03 9.31 0.48
C LEU A 24 -41.94 9.41 -0.60
N THR A 25 -42.31 9.59 -1.87
CA THR A 25 -41.33 9.73 -2.97
C THR A 25 -40.49 10.99 -2.83
N LYS A 26 -41.09 12.11 -2.40
CA LYS A 26 -40.34 13.34 -2.08
C LYS A 26 -39.36 13.12 -0.92
N ASN A 27 -39.80 12.46 0.16
CA ASN A 27 -38.96 12.16 1.32
C ASN A 27 -37.79 11.23 0.94
N HIS A 28 -38.04 10.15 0.19
CA HIS A 28 -37.00 9.25 -0.31
C HIS A 28 -35.97 9.99 -1.17
N LYS A 29 -36.40 10.96 -1.99
CA LYS A 29 -35.48 11.77 -2.80
C LYS A 29 -34.58 12.65 -1.93
N LEU A 30 -35.13 13.27 -0.90
CA LEU A 30 -34.38 14.10 0.05
C LEU A 30 -33.39 13.25 0.85
N GLU A 31 -33.84 12.11 1.39
CA GLU A 31 -33.00 11.19 2.15
C GLU A 31 -31.83 10.67 1.30
N LYS A 32 -32.11 10.25 0.06
CA LYS A 32 -31.08 9.83 -0.89
C LYS A 32 -30.04 10.93 -1.16
N SER A 33 -30.48 12.18 -1.27
CA SER A 33 -29.56 13.32 -1.43
C SER A 33 -28.67 13.49 -0.20
N SER A 34 -29.27 13.46 1.00
CA SER A 34 -28.52 13.61 2.25
C SER A 34 -27.49 12.51 2.47
N LEU A 35 -27.84 11.25 2.17
CA LEU A 35 -26.93 10.11 2.22
C LEU A 35 -25.77 10.26 1.22
N PHE A 36 -26.03 10.82 0.04
CA PHE A 36 -24.99 11.05 -0.95
C PHE A 36 -23.98 12.12 -0.49
N ASP A 37 -24.48 13.20 0.14
CA ASP A 37 -23.65 14.24 0.72
C ASP A 37 -22.82 13.72 1.90
N GLU A 38 -23.42 12.91 2.78
CA GLU A 38 -22.72 12.27 3.90
C GLU A 38 -21.62 11.32 3.40
N LEU A 39 -21.92 10.48 2.40
CA LEU A 39 -20.91 9.62 1.76
C LEU A 39 -19.74 10.43 1.18
N LYS A 40 -20.04 11.57 0.55
CA LYS A 40 -19.01 12.46 0.01
C LYS A 40 -18.12 13.03 1.12
N GLN A 41 -18.71 13.51 2.22
CA GLN A 41 -17.96 14.04 3.36
C GLN A 41 -17.10 12.97 4.03
N LEU A 42 -17.65 11.77 4.25
CA LEU A 42 -16.92 10.64 4.82
C LEU A 42 -15.73 10.23 3.95
N LYS A 43 -15.90 10.22 2.63
CA LYS A 43 -14.82 9.90 1.69
C LYS A 43 -13.69 10.93 1.74
N THR A 44 -14.02 12.22 1.78
CA THR A 44 -13.02 13.30 1.90
C THR A 44 -12.27 13.19 3.23
N LYS A 45 -13.00 13.03 4.34
CA LYS A 45 -12.39 12.89 5.68
C LYS A 45 -11.48 11.66 5.77
N SER A 46 -11.89 10.54 5.17
CA SER A 46 -11.07 9.34 5.09
C SER A 46 -9.77 9.59 4.32
N TYR A 47 -9.84 10.30 3.19
CA TYR A 47 -8.66 10.62 2.38
C TYR A 47 -7.68 11.52 3.14
N ASP A 48 -8.18 12.57 3.81
CA ASP A 48 -7.34 13.45 4.62
C ASP A 48 -6.66 12.71 5.78
N THR A 49 -7.39 11.80 6.42
CA THR A 49 -6.86 10.95 7.50
C THR A 49 -5.74 10.04 6.98
N GLU A 50 -5.94 9.40 5.81
CA GLU A 50 -4.92 8.54 5.19
C GLU A 50 -3.66 9.34 4.81
N ASN A 51 -3.81 10.56 4.31
CA ASN A 51 -2.69 11.45 3.99
C ASN A 51 -1.91 11.85 5.24
N GLN A 52 -2.60 12.19 6.34
CA GLN A 52 -1.96 12.53 7.61
C GLN A 52 -1.17 11.34 8.17
N ILE A 53 -1.76 10.13 8.16
CA ILE A 53 -1.07 8.91 8.60
C ILE A 53 0.16 8.65 7.72
N THR A 54 0.01 8.76 6.40
CA THR A 54 1.11 8.57 5.44
C THR A 54 2.24 9.55 5.71
N PHE A 55 1.92 10.82 5.98
CA PHE A 55 2.90 11.86 6.29
C PHE A 55 3.64 11.62 7.61
N ILE A 56 2.96 11.10 8.64
CA ILE A 56 3.61 10.77 9.91
C ILE A 56 4.55 9.57 9.73
N LEU A 57 4.07 8.51 9.04
CA LEU A 57 4.84 7.28 8.87
C LEU A 57 6.06 7.49 7.95
N SER A 58 5.97 8.36 6.95
CA SER A 58 7.07 8.63 6.00
C SER A 58 8.32 9.24 6.66
N LYS A 59 8.21 9.75 7.89
CA LYS A 59 9.35 10.25 8.67
C LYS A 59 10.27 9.13 9.18
N ILE A 60 9.76 7.91 9.29
CA ILE A 60 10.46 6.76 9.89
C ILE A 60 10.60 5.62 8.88
N PHE A 61 9.58 5.42 8.04
CA PHE A 61 9.48 4.29 7.13
C PHE A 61 9.63 4.70 5.68
N THR A 62 10.18 3.79 4.86
CA THR A 62 10.24 4.00 3.41
C THR A 62 8.84 3.93 2.78
N PRO A 63 8.63 4.51 1.58
CA PRO A 63 7.33 4.44 0.91
C PRO A 63 6.80 3.01 0.71
N GLY A 64 7.67 2.02 0.45
CA GLY A 64 7.28 0.61 0.33
C GLY A 64 6.79 0.03 1.67
N GLN A 65 7.44 0.41 2.77
CA GLN A 65 7.06 0.03 4.12
C GLN A 65 5.72 0.65 4.53
N VAL A 66 5.52 1.95 4.27
CA VAL A 66 4.26 2.65 4.53
C VAL A 66 3.10 2.00 3.76
N LYS A 67 3.29 1.68 2.47
CA LYS A 67 2.29 0.96 1.68
C LYS A 67 1.92 -0.39 2.29
N THR A 68 2.90 -1.11 2.83
CA THR A 68 2.68 -2.40 3.49
C THR A 68 1.86 -2.24 4.77
N LEU A 69 2.11 -1.18 5.54
CA LEU A 69 1.37 -0.87 6.77
C LEU A 69 -0.07 -0.45 6.49
N LEU A 70 -0.29 0.42 5.49
CA LEU A 70 -1.62 0.88 5.11
C LEU A 70 -2.46 -0.21 4.43
N ASN A 71 -1.82 -1.17 3.75
CA ASN A 71 -2.49 -2.22 3.00
C ASN A 71 -1.93 -3.61 3.37
N PRO A 72 -2.14 -4.11 4.60
CA PRO A 72 -1.51 -5.34 5.09
C PRO A 72 -1.88 -6.61 4.31
N LYS A 73 -3.03 -6.61 3.63
CA LYS A 73 -3.51 -7.73 2.80
C LYS A 73 -2.93 -7.72 1.38
N LYS A 74 -2.42 -6.59 0.90
CA LYS A 74 -1.91 -6.46 -0.47
C LYS A 74 -0.42 -6.75 -0.52
N ARG A 75 0.01 -7.47 -1.56
CA ARG A 75 1.44 -7.67 -1.82
C ARG A 75 2.03 -6.37 -2.35
N VAL A 76 3.05 -5.86 -1.66
CA VAL A 76 3.80 -4.68 -2.09
C VAL A 76 4.94 -5.11 -3.02
N ARG A 77 5.13 -4.32 -4.09
CA ARG A 77 6.33 -4.40 -4.94
C ARG A 77 7.42 -3.53 -4.31
N TRP A 78 8.41 -4.19 -3.72
CA TRP A 78 9.58 -3.54 -3.13
C TRP A 78 10.44 -2.87 -4.19
N THR A 79 10.98 -1.69 -3.88
CA THR A 79 11.95 -1.01 -4.76
C THR A 79 13.34 -1.62 -4.62
N ASN A 80 14.28 -1.22 -5.47
CA ASN A 80 15.66 -1.68 -5.39
C ASN A 80 16.31 -1.26 -4.07
N GLU A 81 16.00 -0.04 -3.61
CA GLU A 81 16.50 0.55 -2.37
C GLU A 81 15.97 -0.21 -1.15
N ASP A 82 14.67 -0.50 -1.12
CA ASP A 82 14.07 -1.32 -0.05
C ASP A 82 14.74 -2.70 0.06
N ILE A 83 14.99 -3.34 -1.08
CA ILE A 83 15.65 -4.65 -1.14
C ILE A 83 17.11 -4.53 -0.70
N ALA A 84 17.85 -3.53 -1.18
CA ALA A 84 19.25 -3.31 -0.79
C ALA A 84 19.37 -3.10 0.72
N CYS A 85 18.56 -2.19 1.31
CA CYS A 85 18.52 -1.97 2.75
C CYS A 85 18.19 -3.26 3.53
N ALA A 86 17.22 -4.05 3.05
CA ALA A 86 16.84 -5.31 3.69
C ALA A 86 17.95 -6.38 3.60
N ILE A 87 18.67 -6.46 2.48
CA ILE A 87 19.84 -7.33 2.33
C ILE A 87 20.95 -6.90 3.30
N SER A 88 21.25 -5.60 3.39
CA SER A 88 22.25 -5.04 4.32
C SER A 88 21.89 -5.31 5.78
N LEU A 89 20.62 -5.13 6.17
CA LEU A 89 20.19 -5.46 7.53
C LEU A 89 20.34 -6.97 7.83
N ARG A 90 20.04 -7.81 6.84
CA ARG A 90 20.18 -9.27 6.98
C ARG A 90 21.65 -9.70 7.03
N SER A 91 22.55 -9.04 6.29
CA SER A 91 23.99 -9.34 6.33
C SER A 91 24.61 -8.99 7.68
N VAL A 92 24.14 -7.92 8.34
CA VAL A 92 24.52 -7.59 9.72
C VAL A 92 24.07 -8.69 10.69
N SER A 93 22.81 -9.11 10.65
CA SER A 93 22.35 -10.25 11.45
C SER A 93 21.07 -10.90 10.92
N ALA A 94 21.19 -12.16 10.47
CA ALA A 94 20.04 -12.96 10.05
C ALA A 94 19.04 -13.22 11.20
N LYS A 95 19.53 -13.30 12.44
CA LYS A 95 18.66 -13.47 13.63
C LYS A 95 17.89 -12.18 13.92
N ALA A 96 18.55 -11.03 13.89
CA ALA A 96 17.89 -9.74 14.08
C ALA A 96 16.84 -9.48 13.00
N TYR A 97 17.16 -9.74 11.72
CA TYR A 97 16.21 -9.60 10.63
C TYR A 97 14.94 -10.44 10.84
N ARG A 98 15.09 -11.72 11.21
CA ARG A 98 13.95 -12.61 11.50
C ARG A 98 13.15 -12.14 12.71
N TYR A 99 13.83 -11.65 13.76
CA TYR A 99 13.16 -11.14 14.95
C TYR A 99 12.32 -9.91 14.63
N LEU A 100 12.92 -8.88 14.01
CA LEU A 100 12.22 -7.67 13.59
C LEU A 100 11.00 -7.98 12.72
N ARG A 101 11.18 -8.79 11.68
CA ARG A 101 10.10 -9.12 10.75
C ARG A 101 9.01 -9.99 11.37
N ASN A 102 9.39 -11.10 12.02
CA ASN A 102 8.41 -12.12 12.40
C ASN A 102 7.82 -11.90 13.79
N LYS A 103 8.61 -11.38 14.74
CA LYS A 103 8.19 -11.11 16.13
C LYS A 103 7.69 -9.68 16.28
N LEU A 104 8.47 -8.68 15.89
CA LEU A 104 8.08 -7.26 16.00
C LEU A 104 7.19 -6.76 14.84
N LYS A 105 6.91 -7.61 13.85
CA LYS A 105 6.05 -7.30 12.69
C LYS A 105 6.50 -6.08 11.89
N TYR A 106 7.80 -5.79 11.89
CA TYR A 106 8.37 -4.72 11.07
C TYR A 106 8.08 -5.00 9.58
N PRO A 107 7.69 -4.00 8.77
CA PRO A 107 7.30 -4.17 7.38
C PRO A 107 8.53 -4.46 6.49
N LEU A 108 9.09 -5.65 6.58
CA LEU A 108 10.29 -6.06 5.86
C LEU A 108 9.97 -7.10 4.77
N PRO A 109 10.71 -7.09 3.64
CA PRO A 109 10.58 -8.11 2.60
C PRO A 109 10.64 -9.53 3.16
N ALA A 110 9.92 -10.46 2.53
CA ALA A 110 10.02 -11.87 2.90
C ALA A 110 11.40 -12.43 2.56
N LEU A 111 11.87 -13.43 3.31
CA LEU A 111 13.15 -14.09 3.03
C LEU A 111 13.17 -14.71 1.63
N SER A 112 12.04 -15.23 1.15
CA SER A 112 11.90 -15.73 -0.23
C SER A 112 12.08 -14.63 -1.26
N SER A 113 11.60 -13.42 -1.00
CA SER A 113 11.83 -12.26 -1.85
C SER A 113 13.31 -11.90 -1.90
N LEU A 114 13.99 -11.83 -0.75
CA LEU A 114 15.42 -11.54 -0.71
C LEU A 114 16.25 -12.61 -1.44
N ARG A 115 15.91 -13.89 -1.27
CA ARG A 115 16.57 -15.00 -1.99
C ARG A 115 16.38 -14.89 -3.50
N LYS A 116 15.16 -14.59 -3.97
CA LYS A 116 14.88 -14.38 -5.39
C LYS A 116 15.62 -13.19 -5.99
N TRP A 117 15.88 -12.16 -5.18
CA TRP A 117 16.70 -11.03 -5.59
C TRP A 117 18.18 -11.40 -5.63
N GLY A 118 18.69 -12.05 -4.58
CA GLY A 118 20.07 -12.52 -4.51
C GLY A 118 20.42 -13.53 -5.60
N SER A 119 19.48 -14.38 -6.02
CA SER A 119 19.71 -15.36 -7.08
C SER A 119 19.92 -14.76 -8.47
N LYS A 120 19.70 -13.44 -8.64
CA LYS A 120 20.03 -12.73 -9.87
C LYS A 120 21.50 -12.31 -9.92
N PHE A 121 22.17 -12.30 -8.78
CA PHE A 121 23.59 -11.99 -8.69
C PHE A 121 24.37 -13.25 -9.00
N ASP A 122 25.17 -13.20 -10.06
CA ASP A 122 25.94 -14.34 -10.54
C ASP A 122 27.24 -14.48 -9.73
N CYS A 123 27.30 -15.55 -8.95
CA CYS A 123 28.48 -15.98 -8.19
C CYS A 123 29.06 -17.29 -8.75
N SER A 124 28.94 -17.54 -10.05
CA SER A 124 29.57 -18.71 -10.67
C SER A 124 31.10 -18.70 -10.47
N PRO A 125 31.74 -19.88 -10.39
CA PRO A 125 33.20 -19.97 -10.26
C PRO A 125 33.93 -19.22 -11.39
N GLY A 126 35.07 -18.62 -11.06
CA GLY A 126 35.88 -17.83 -11.97
C GLY A 126 35.88 -16.34 -11.59
N ILE A 127 35.92 -15.47 -12.60
CA ILE A 127 35.99 -14.01 -12.39
C ILE A 127 34.60 -13.47 -12.09
N LEU A 128 34.44 -12.83 -10.92
CA LEU A 128 33.20 -12.19 -10.49
C LEU A 128 32.95 -10.88 -11.26
N LYS A 129 32.48 -10.99 -12.52
CA LYS A 129 32.28 -9.85 -13.44
C LYS A 129 31.39 -8.75 -12.87
N GLN A 130 30.32 -9.12 -12.14
CA GLN A 130 29.40 -8.15 -11.55
C GLN A 130 30.10 -7.29 -10.47
N VAL A 131 31.04 -7.88 -9.73
CA VAL A 131 31.84 -7.16 -8.72
C VAL A 131 32.82 -6.21 -9.40
N LEU A 132 33.52 -6.67 -10.44
CA LEU A 132 34.45 -5.83 -11.21
C LEU A 132 33.74 -4.63 -11.85
N LEU A 133 32.53 -4.81 -12.38
CA LEU A 133 31.74 -3.71 -12.93
C LEU A 133 31.37 -2.65 -11.86
N ILE A 134 31.03 -3.10 -10.65
CA ILE A 134 30.78 -2.20 -9.52
C ILE A 134 32.07 -1.44 -9.17
N LEU A 135 33.19 -2.14 -9.04
CA LEU A 135 34.49 -1.53 -8.74
C LEU A 135 34.93 -0.54 -9.82
N GLU A 136 34.75 -0.86 -11.11
CA GLU A 136 35.01 0.05 -12.22
C GLU A 136 34.19 1.35 -12.07
N THR A 137 32.92 1.22 -11.71
CA THR A 137 32.04 2.38 -11.50
C THR A 137 32.52 3.24 -10.33
N TYR A 138 32.92 2.63 -9.21
CA TYR A 138 33.52 3.33 -8.07
C TYR A 138 34.87 3.99 -8.43
N SER A 139 35.69 3.32 -9.24
CA SER A 139 37.01 3.85 -9.62
C SER A 139 36.92 5.18 -10.40
N LYS A 140 35.79 5.46 -11.07
CA LYS A 140 35.56 6.72 -11.80
C LYS A 140 35.52 7.94 -10.88
N THR A 141 35.21 7.76 -9.59
CA THR A 141 35.21 8.85 -8.60
C THR A 141 36.54 8.97 -7.85
N MET A 142 37.53 8.12 -8.18
CA MET A 142 38.81 8.02 -7.50
C MET A 142 39.93 8.62 -8.38
N SER A 143 40.93 9.22 -7.75
CA SER A 143 42.18 9.66 -8.39
C SER A 143 43.03 8.46 -8.85
N GLU A 144 44.00 8.70 -9.73
CA GLU A 144 44.92 7.65 -10.19
C GLU A 144 45.68 6.99 -9.03
N PHE A 145 46.00 7.75 -8.00
CA PHE A 145 46.67 7.21 -6.81
C PHE A 145 45.74 6.30 -5.99
N GLU A 146 44.47 6.68 -5.81
CA GLU A 146 43.48 5.88 -5.08
C GLU A 146 43.09 4.59 -5.81
N LYS A 147 43.31 4.52 -7.13
CA LYS A 147 43.08 3.30 -7.93
C LYS A 147 44.16 2.23 -7.75
N LEU A 148 45.30 2.56 -7.16
CA LEU A 148 46.37 1.59 -6.91
C LEU A 148 45.90 0.52 -5.92
N ALA A 149 45.91 -0.74 -6.34
CA ALA A 149 45.48 -1.87 -5.54
C ALA A 149 46.42 -3.07 -5.72
N CYS A 150 46.47 -3.94 -4.71
CA CYS A 150 47.19 -5.21 -4.75
C CYS A 150 46.18 -6.36 -4.77
N LEU A 151 46.39 -7.33 -5.66
CA LEU A 151 45.63 -8.58 -5.67
C LEU A 151 46.40 -9.61 -4.83
N THR A 152 45.81 -10.01 -3.70
CA THR A 152 46.35 -11.04 -2.81
C THR A 152 45.38 -12.21 -2.74
N PHE A 153 45.90 -13.43 -2.65
CA PHE A 153 45.13 -14.67 -2.57
C PHE A 153 45.86 -15.69 -1.69
N ASP A 154 45.08 -16.54 -1.02
CA ASP A 154 45.49 -17.67 -0.17
C ASP A 154 44.41 -18.76 -0.31
N GLU A 155 44.72 -20.02 0.03
CA GLU A 155 43.83 -21.17 -0.13
C GLU A 155 43.08 -21.57 1.15
#